data_AF-A0A7D9J9R8-F1
#
_entry.id   AF-A0A7D9J9R8-F1
#
_cell.length_a   1.000
_cell.length_b   1.000
_cell.length_c   1.000
_cell.angle_alpha   90.00
_cell.angle_beta   90.00
_cell.angle_gamma   90.00
#
_symmetry.space_group_name_H-M   'P 1'
#
loop_
_entity.id
_entity.type
_entity.pdbx_description
1 polymer ?
#
loop_
_entity_poly.entity_id
_entity_poly.type
_entity_poly.pdbx_seq_one_letter_code
_entity_poly.pdbx_strand_id
1 'polypeptide(L)'
;MAGEGGRLWGGRFTGNTDPIMEAFNASITFDKRMWADDIEGSIAYVKGLEKVQIVTKEEMDTIIKGLEKVKEEWSSGEFKLQPGDEDIHTANERRLKELVGSVAGKLHTGRSRNDQAATDTRLWLRGKASELKNHLKALINVFVERAK
;
A
#
# COMPACT_ATOMS: atom_id res chain seq x y z
N MET A 1 8.71 4.30 -26.13
CA MET A 1 7.76 5.18 -25.43
C MET A 1 6.79 4.28 -24.70
N ALA A 2 6.91 4.19 -23.37
CA ALA A 2 5.93 3.46 -22.56
C ALA A 2 4.67 4.31 -22.49
N GLY A 3 3.55 3.78 -22.99
CA GLY A 3 2.27 4.46 -22.99
C GLY A 3 1.82 4.81 -21.57
N GLU A 4 1.21 5.99 -21.45
CA GLU A 4 0.52 6.44 -20.25
C GLU A 4 -0.53 5.39 -19.84
N GLY A 5 -0.30 4.69 -18.72
CA GLY A 5 -1.21 3.66 -18.19
C GLY A 5 -0.65 2.22 -18.15
N GLY A 6 0.63 2.00 -18.38
CA GLY A 6 1.24 0.66 -18.25
C GLY A 6 1.22 0.12 -16.80
N ARG A 7 0.61 -1.05 -16.61
CA ARG A 7 0.69 -1.84 -15.37
C ARG A 7 2.14 -2.04 -14.92
N LEU A 8 2.36 -2.18 -13.62
CA LEU A 8 3.68 -2.47 -13.03
C LEU A 8 4.34 -3.74 -13.60
N TRP A 9 3.55 -4.66 -14.17
CA TRP A 9 3.98 -5.93 -14.74
C TRP A 9 3.42 -6.16 -16.16
N GLY A 10 3.37 -5.13 -17.01
CA GLY A 10 2.79 -5.23 -18.36
C GLY A 10 3.76 -5.24 -19.54
N GLY A 11 5.05 -4.95 -19.31
CA GLY A 11 5.96 -4.46 -20.37
C GLY A 11 6.29 -5.41 -21.53
N ARG A 12 5.85 -6.68 -21.49
CA ARG A 12 6.17 -7.70 -22.50
C ARG A 12 4.94 -8.22 -23.26
N PHE A 13 3.75 -7.73 -22.96
CA PHE A 13 2.52 -8.13 -23.63
C PHE A 13 2.23 -7.20 -24.83
N THR A 14 1.84 -7.79 -25.96
CA THR A 14 1.53 -7.05 -27.20
C THR A 14 0.03 -6.76 -27.36
N GLY A 15 -0.83 -7.34 -26.52
CA GLY A 15 -2.27 -7.14 -26.51
C GLY A 15 -2.81 -6.90 -25.10
N ASN A 16 -4.10 -6.59 -25.00
CA ASN A 16 -4.77 -6.38 -23.72
C ASN A 16 -5.02 -7.72 -23.02
N THR A 17 -4.98 -7.71 -21.69
CA THR A 17 -5.39 -8.87 -20.88
C THR A 17 -6.90 -9.08 -21.02
N ASP A 18 -7.34 -10.33 -21.01
CA ASP A 18 -8.76 -10.66 -21.02
C ASP A 18 -9.44 -10.10 -19.75
N PRO A 19 -10.61 -9.44 -19.86
CA PRO A 19 -11.31 -8.87 -18.70
C PRO A 19 -11.63 -9.90 -17.60
N ILE A 20 -11.86 -11.16 -17.95
CA ILE A 20 -12.07 -12.25 -16.98
C ILE A 20 -10.79 -12.51 -16.21
N MET A 21 -9.64 -12.52 -16.90
CA MET A 21 -8.35 -12.71 -16.27
C MET A 21 -7.97 -11.54 -15.36
N GLU A 22 -8.28 -10.30 -15.76
CA GLU A 22 -8.10 -9.12 -14.91
C GLU A 22 -8.92 -9.23 -13.62
N ALA A 23 -10.22 -9.51 -13.73
CA ALA A 23 -11.10 -9.64 -12.59
C ALA A 23 -10.70 -10.80 -11.66
N PHE A 24 -10.20 -11.90 -12.22
CA PHE A 24 -9.72 -13.05 -11.45
C PHE A 24 -8.41 -12.76 -10.70
N ASN A 25 -7.52 -11.97 -11.31
CA ASN A 25 -6.20 -11.69 -10.76
C ASN A 25 -6.18 -10.54 -9.75
N ALA A 26 -7.12 -9.60 -9.86
CA ALA A 26 -7.18 -8.42 -9.00
C ALA A 26 -7.42 -8.78 -7.52
N SER A 27 -6.57 -8.25 -6.64
CA SER A 27 -6.66 -8.42 -5.18
C SER A 27 -7.25 -7.21 -4.46
N ILE A 28 -7.44 -6.08 -5.15
CA ILE A 28 -7.89 -4.81 -4.57
C ILE A 28 -9.18 -4.90 -3.75
N THR A 29 -10.05 -5.84 -4.09
CA THR A 29 -11.34 -6.03 -3.40
C THR A 29 -11.16 -6.40 -1.92
N PHE A 30 -10.06 -7.07 -1.57
CA PHE A 30 -9.78 -7.52 -0.21
C PHE A 30 -8.47 -6.97 0.38
N ASP A 31 -7.43 -6.75 -0.43
CA ASP A 31 -6.13 -6.31 0.08
C ASP A 31 -6.11 -4.81 0.46
N LYS A 32 -7.08 -4.02 -0.03
CA LYS A 32 -7.25 -2.60 0.32
C LYS A 32 -7.29 -2.36 1.82
N ARG A 33 -7.64 -3.36 2.63
CA ARG A 33 -7.57 -3.30 4.10
C ARG A 33 -6.17 -3.01 4.66
N MET A 34 -5.12 -3.21 3.85
CA MET A 34 -3.71 -2.98 4.19
C MET A 34 -3.19 -1.62 3.70
N TRP A 35 -4.08 -0.70 3.26
CA TRP A 35 -3.68 0.61 2.73
C TRP A 35 -2.75 1.39 3.67
N ALA A 36 -3.00 1.31 4.98
CA ALA A 36 -2.22 2.03 5.98
C ALA A 36 -0.83 1.40 6.17
N ASP A 37 -0.76 0.07 6.11
CA ASP A 37 0.47 -0.71 6.26
C ASP A 37 1.41 -0.48 5.06
N ASP A 38 0.87 -0.50 3.84
CA ASP A 38 1.62 -0.20 2.60
C ASP A 38 2.21 1.23 2.61
N ILE A 39 1.44 2.21 3.08
CA ILE A 39 1.91 3.60 3.23
C ILE A 39 3.01 3.69 4.28
N GLU A 40 2.84 3.06 5.46
CA GLU A 40 3.85 3.03 6.51
C GLU A 40 5.15 2.40 6.01
N GLY A 41 5.05 1.25 5.34
CA GLY A 41 6.17 0.56 4.72
C GLY A 41 6.86 1.41 3.65
N SER A 42 6.09 2.10 2.82
CA SER A 42 6.62 2.98 1.77
C SER A 42 7.32 4.24 2.32
N ILE A 43 6.82 4.83 3.40
CA ILE A 43 7.51 5.93 4.11
C ILE A 43 8.84 5.44 4.69
N ALA A 44 8.88 4.24 5.28
CA ALA A 44 10.13 3.66 5.78
C ALA A 44 11.11 3.37 4.63
N TYR A 45 10.60 2.86 3.50
CA TYR A 45 11.41 2.51 2.35
C TYR A 45 12.09 3.73 1.70
N VAL A 46 11.35 4.83 1.49
CA VAL A 46 11.94 6.05 0.89
C VAL A 46 13.01 6.68 1.79
N LYS A 47 12.88 6.58 3.11
CA LYS A 47 13.96 6.96 4.06
C LYS A 47 15.20 6.08 3.88
N GLY A 48 15.00 4.79 3.60
CA GLY A 48 16.09 3.87 3.24
C GLY A 48 16.79 4.27 1.94
N LEU A 49 16.02 4.63 0.90
CA LEU A 49 16.54 5.09 -0.39
C LEU A 49 17.36 6.38 -0.27
N GLU A 50 16.91 7.34 0.54
CA GLU A 50 17.63 8.59 0.80
C GLU A 50 18.97 8.31 1.48
N LYS A 51 19.00 7.41 2.47
CA LYS A 51 20.22 7.00 3.17
C LYS A 51 21.27 6.39 2.25
N VAL A 52 20.86 5.71 1.19
CA VAL A 52 21.76 5.16 0.15
C VAL A 52 21.89 6.05 -1.08
N GLN A 53 21.43 7.31 -0.99
CA GLN A 53 21.58 8.36 -2.01
C GLN A 53 20.93 8.03 -3.37
N ILE A 54 19.89 7.19 -3.38
CA ILE A 54 19.07 6.94 -4.59
C ILE A 54 18.08 8.08 -4.85
N VAL A 55 17.61 8.72 -3.78
CA VAL A 55 16.77 9.94 -3.83
C VAL A 55 17.41 11.04 -3.00
N THR A 56 17.18 12.31 -3.37
CA THR A 56 17.63 13.43 -2.53
C THR A 56 16.73 13.60 -1.31
N LYS A 57 17.18 14.42 -0.35
CA LYS A 57 16.38 14.78 0.83
C LYS A 57 15.06 15.44 0.43
N GLU A 58 15.08 16.34 -0.55
CA GLU A 58 13.92 17.07 -1.06
C GLU A 58 12.94 16.12 -1.77
N GLU A 59 13.46 15.16 -2.54
CA GLU A 59 12.65 14.13 -3.19
C GLU A 59 11.99 13.21 -2.16
N MET A 60 12.73 12.78 -1.14
CA MET A 60 12.21 11.98 -0.04
C MET A 60 11.10 12.72 0.72
N ASP A 61 11.33 13.98 1.09
CA ASP A 61 10.35 14.81 1.80
C ASP A 61 9.09 15.04 0.95
N THR A 62 9.25 15.19 -0.37
CA THR A 62 8.14 15.30 -1.32
C THR A 62 7.31 14.01 -1.37
N ILE A 63 7.96 12.85 -1.48
CA ILE A 63 7.28 11.54 -1.47
C ILE A 63 6.55 11.30 -0.15
N ILE A 64 7.19 11.59 0.99
CA ILE A 64 6.56 11.40 2.32
C ILE A 64 5.32 12.28 2.45
N LYS A 65 5.38 13.57 2.09
CA LYS A 65 4.21 14.46 2.12
C LYS A 65 3.09 13.94 1.20
N GLY A 66 3.44 13.44 0.02
CA GLY A 66 2.48 12.80 -0.88
C GLY A 66 1.80 11.60 -0.23
N LEU A 67 2.58 10.68 0.35
CA LEU A 67 2.09 9.49 1.04
C LEU A 67 1.21 9.83 2.25
N GLU A 68 1.56 10.87 3.01
CA GLU A 68 0.72 11.37 4.11
C GLU A 68 -0.62 11.91 3.60
N LYS A 69 -0.65 12.57 2.44
CA LYS A 69 -1.91 13.00 1.82
C LYS A 69 -2.75 11.81 1.32
N VAL A 70 -2.12 10.80 0.73
CA VAL A 70 -2.82 9.54 0.37
C VAL A 70 -3.42 8.88 1.62
N LYS A 71 -2.68 8.88 2.73
CA LYS A 71 -3.14 8.35 4.02
C LYS A 71 -4.37 9.09 4.52
N GLU A 72 -4.37 10.41 4.42
CA GLU A 72 -5.50 11.26 4.80
C GLU A 72 -6.75 10.91 3.98
N GLU A 73 -6.62 10.82 2.66
CA GLU A 73 -7.73 10.46 1.75
C GLU A 73 -8.33 9.08 2.06
N TRP A 74 -7.50 8.09 2.38
CA TRP A 74 -8.00 6.78 2.82
C TRP A 74 -8.75 6.87 4.14
N SER A 75 -8.19 7.61 5.11
CA SER A 75 -8.77 7.72 6.46
C SER A 75 -10.08 8.52 6.49
N SER A 76 -10.25 9.50 5.59
CA SER A 76 -11.48 10.28 5.44
C SER A 76 -12.53 9.60 4.56
N GLY A 77 -12.16 8.53 3.85
CA GLY A 77 -13.02 7.87 2.87
C GLY A 77 -13.12 8.62 1.53
N GLU A 78 -12.27 9.62 1.30
CA GLU A 78 -12.22 10.39 0.06
C GLU A 78 -11.41 9.70 -1.05
N PHE A 79 -10.56 8.73 -0.71
CA PHE A 79 -9.79 7.96 -1.69
C PHE A 79 -10.72 7.22 -2.65
N LYS A 80 -10.56 7.49 -3.95
CA LYS A 80 -11.33 6.83 -5.02
C LYS A 80 -10.47 5.80 -5.72
N LEU A 81 -10.86 4.53 -5.58
CA LEU A 81 -10.37 3.45 -6.43
C LEU A 81 -10.71 3.74 -7.88
N GLN A 82 -9.74 3.51 -8.77
CA GLN A 82 -9.89 3.73 -10.19
C GLN A 82 -9.93 2.39 -10.95
N PRO A 83 -10.59 2.36 -12.12
CA PRO A 83 -10.39 1.25 -13.05
C PRO A 83 -8.90 1.07 -13.36
N GLY A 84 -8.39 -0.15 -13.14
CA GLY A 84 -6.96 -0.46 -13.30
C GLY A 84 -6.13 -0.48 -12.02
N ASP A 85 -6.72 -0.13 -10.87
CA ASP A 85 -6.13 -0.45 -9.56
C ASP A 85 -6.26 -1.97 -9.32
N GLU A 86 -5.19 -2.72 -9.58
CA GLU A 86 -5.19 -4.20 -9.50
C GLU A 86 -5.10 -4.68 -8.05
N ASP A 87 -4.35 -3.96 -7.23
CA ASP A 87 -4.01 -4.28 -5.85
C ASP A 87 -3.82 -2.97 -5.05
N ILE A 88 -3.70 -3.07 -3.72
CA ILE A 88 -3.53 -1.88 -2.89
C ILE A 88 -2.27 -1.06 -3.24
N HIS A 89 -1.20 -1.73 -3.67
CA HIS A 89 0.06 -1.06 -3.94
C HIS A 89 0.01 -0.23 -5.23
N THR A 90 -0.65 -0.73 -6.28
CA THR A 90 -0.94 0.01 -7.52
C THR A 90 -1.83 1.21 -7.23
N ALA A 91 -2.86 1.06 -6.40
CA ALA A 91 -3.75 2.16 -6.02
C ALA A 91 -2.99 3.30 -5.31
N ASN A 92 -2.19 2.96 -4.30
CA ASN A 92 -1.40 3.93 -3.55
C ASN A 92 -0.33 4.61 -4.41
N GLU A 93 0.38 3.85 -5.25
CA GLU A 93 1.42 4.42 -6.13
C GLU A 93 0.85 5.27 -7.25
N ARG A 94 -0.30 4.88 -7.83
CA ARG A 94 -1.03 5.73 -8.78
C ARG A 94 -1.38 7.06 -8.12
N ARG A 95 -2.00 7.02 -6.94
CA ARG A 95 -2.42 8.25 -6.27
C ARG A 95 -1.22 9.11 -5.85
N LEU A 96 -0.15 8.50 -5.37
CA LEU A 96 1.09 9.21 -5.08
C LEU A 96 1.62 9.92 -6.34
N LYS A 97 1.65 9.24 -7.48
CA LYS A 97 2.09 9.82 -8.75
C LYS A 97 1.21 10.99 -9.20
N GLU A 98 -0.09 10.93 -8.99
CA GLU A 98 -1.00 12.07 -9.26
C GLU A 98 -0.69 13.28 -8.38
N LEU A 99 -0.22 13.06 -7.15
CA LEU A 99 0.07 14.13 -6.18
C LEU A 99 1.46 14.75 -6.37
N VAL A 100 2.48 13.94 -6.65
CA VAL A 100 3.88 14.40 -6.65
C VAL A 100 4.59 14.25 -8.01
N GLY A 101 3.90 13.72 -9.02
CA GLY A 101 4.43 13.57 -10.37
C GLY A 101 5.49 12.48 -10.49
N SER A 102 6.50 12.72 -11.33
CA SER A 102 7.48 11.71 -11.75
C SER A 102 8.37 11.18 -10.62
N VAL A 103 8.58 11.97 -9.55
CA VAL A 103 9.40 11.56 -8.40
C VAL A 103 8.84 10.32 -7.70
N ALA A 104 7.52 10.11 -7.76
CA ALA A 104 6.86 8.91 -7.23
C ALA A 104 7.45 7.61 -7.80
N GLY A 105 7.88 7.62 -9.07
CA GLY A 105 8.46 6.44 -9.72
C GLY A 105 9.78 5.98 -9.09
N LYS A 106 10.49 6.86 -8.37
CA LYS A 106 11.73 6.49 -7.68
C LYS A 106 11.48 5.63 -6.44
N LEU A 107 10.29 5.69 -5.85
CA LEU A 107 9.93 4.95 -4.62
C LEU A 107 10.10 3.44 -4.78
N HIS A 108 9.90 2.90 -5.98
CA HIS A 108 9.99 1.45 -6.23
C HIS A 108 11.40 0.97 -6.63
N THR A 109 12.41 1.85 -6.60
CA THR A 109 13.78 1.48 -6.96
C THR A 109 14.31 0.41 -5.98
N GLY A 110 14.70 -0.76 -6.50
CA GLY A 110 15.24 -1.86 -5.69
C GLY A 110 14.21 -2.63 -4.87
N ARG A 111 12.91 -2.34 -5.01
CA ARG A 111 11.81 -3.01 -4.31
C ARG A 111 11.07 -3.95 -5.27
N SER A 112 10.59 -5.08 -4.77
CA SER A 112 9.67 -5.97 -5.49
C SER A 112 8.31 -5.98 -4.81
N ARG A 113 7.25 -6.35 -5.54
CA ARG A 113 5.95 -6.63 -4.90
C ARG A 113 6.01 -7.80 -3.93
N ASN A 114 6.95 -8.74 -4.14
CA ASN A 114 7.08 -9.91 -3.29
C ASN A 114 7.49 -9.53 -1.85
N ASP A 115 8.52 -8.70 -1.68
CA ASP A 115 8.96 -8.26 -0.36
C ASP A 115 8.03 -7.21 0.24
N GLN A 116 7.44 -6.35 -0.59
CA GLN A 116 6.46 -5.35 -0.15
C GLN A 116 5.20 -6.01 0.41
N ALA A 117 4.53 -6.88 -0.36
CA ALA A 117 3.31 -7.55 0.09
C ALA A 117 3.56 -8.42 1.33
N ALA A 118 4.73 -9.06 1.43
CA ALA A 118 5.12 -9.82 2.61
C ALA A 118 5.31 -8.91 3.84
N THR A 119 5.89 -7.73 3.66
CA THR A 119 6.06 -6.72 4.71
C THR A 119 4.71 -6.21 5.19
N ASP A 120 3.85 -5.80 4.28
CA ASP A 120 2.54 -5.23 4.59
C ASP A 120 1.64 -6.24 5.29
N THR A 121 1.65 -7.50 4.84
CA THR A 121 0.94 -8.59 5.50
C THR A 121 1.40 -8.78 6.95
N ARG A 122 2.71 -8.69 7.22
CA ARG A 122 3.26 -8.82 8.58
C ARG A 122 2.91 -7.62 9.47
N LEU A 123 2.97 -6.41 8.93
CA LEU A 123 2.55 -5.19 9.64
C LEU A 123 1.06 -5.27 10.02
N TRP A 124 0.22 -5.64 9.05
CA TRP A 124 -1.21 -5.78 9.25
C TRP A 124 -1.53 -6.86 10.29
N LEU A 125 -0.91 -8.04 10.18
CA LEU A 125 -1.10 -9.13 11.15
C LEU A 125 -0.65 -8.74 12.55
N ARG A 126 0.44 -7.98 12.69
CA ARG A 126 0.89 -7.46 14.00
C ARG A 126 -0.17 -6.56 14.64
N GLY A 127 -0.77 -5.65 13.86
CA GLY A 127 -1.87 -4.81 14.32
C GLY A 127 -3.08 -5.64 14.75
N LYS A 128 -3.53 -6.56 13.90
CA LYS A 128 -4.70 -7.41 14.17
C LYS A 128 -4.50 -8.37 15.33
N ALA A 129 -3.31 -8.92 15.51
CA ALA A 129 -2.98 -9.74 16.68
C ALA A 129 -3.12 -8.94 17.99
N SER A 130 -2.73 -7.67 17.98
CA SER A 130 -2.90 -6.77 19.13
C SER A 130 -4.38 -6.51 19.45
N GLU A 131 -5.19 -6.23 18.44
CA GLU A 131 -6.65 -6.06 18.58
C GLU A 131 -7.32 -7.31 19.15
N LEU A 132 -7.02 -8.48 18.57
CA LEU A 132 -7.58 -9.77 19.01
C LEU A 132 -7.18 -10.09 20.46
N LYS A 133 -5.94 -9.79 20.84
CA LYS A 133 -5.48 -9.94 22.23
C LYS A 133 -6.30 -9.09 23.19
N ASN A 134 -6.67 -7.87 22.81
CA ASN A 134 -7.50 -7.00 23.65
C ASN A 134 -8.93 -7.51 23.76
N HIS A 135 -9.53 -7.98 22.67
CA HIS A 135 -10.86 -8.61 22.70
C HIS A 135 -10.88 -9.87 23.58
N LEU A 136 -9.87 -10.72 23.48
CA LEU A 136 -9.75 -11.92 24.30
C LEU A 136 -9.65 -11.56 25.80
N LYS A 137 -8.83 -10.55 26.15
CA LYS A 137 -8.75 -10.06 27.53
C LYS A 137 -10.08 -9.52 28.03
N ALA A 138 -10.81 -8.76 27.21
CA ALA A 138 -12.11 -8.23 27.57
C ALA A 138 -13.11 -9.37 27.86
N LEU A 139 -13.13 -10.42 27.02
CA LEU A 139 -13.96 -11.59 27.26
C LEU A 139 -13.60 -12.33 28.55
N ILE A 140 -12.30 -12.52 28.82
CA ILE A 140 -11.83 -13.13 30.06
C ILE A 140 -12.30 -12.32 31.28
N ASN A 141 -12.22 -10.99 31.22
CA ASN A 141 -12.67 -10.12 32.31
C ASN A 141 -14.18 -10.30 32.59
N VAL A 142 -15.01 -10.41 31.55
CA VAL A 142 -16.44 -10.68 31.70
C VAL A 142 -16.69 -12.01 32.43
N PHE A 143 -15.93 -13.07 32.10
CA PHE A 143 -16.05 -14.35 32.80
C PHE A 143 -15.62 -14.25 34.27
N VAL A 144 -14.52 -13.55 34.56
CA VAL A 144 -14.04 -13.35 35.92
C VAL A 144 -15.03 -12.54 36.76
N GLU A 145 -15.64 -11.49 36.18
CA GLU A 145 -16.64 -10.68 36.88
C GLU A 145 -17.91 -11.46 37.19
N ARG A 146 -18.37 -12.32 36.27
CA ARG A 146 -19.58 -13.13 36.49
C ARG A 146 -19.36 -14.30 37.45
N ALA A 147 -18.12 -14.77 37.58
CA ALA A 147 -17.77 -15.86 38.49
C ALA A 147 -17.66 -15.41 39.97
N LYS A 148 -17.53 -14.11 40.22
CA LYS A 148 -17.60 -13.52 41.56
C LYS A 148 -19.04 -13.48 42.06
#